data_AF-A0A550GWD8-F1
#
_entry.id   AF-A0A550GWD8-F1
#
_cell.length_a   1.000
_cell.length_b   1.000
_cell.length_c   1.000
_cell.angle_alpha   90.00
_cell.angle_beta   90.00
_cell.angle_gamma   90.00
#
_symmetry.space_group_name_H-M   'P 1'
#
loop_
_entity.id
_entity.type
_entity.pdbx_description
1 polymer ?
#
loop_
_entity_poly.entity_id
_entity_poly.type
_entity_poly.pdbx_seq_one_letter_code
_entity_poly.pdbx_strand_id
1 'polypeptide(L)'
;MDLQISTDSVFSPEETASKVLGILRDTDRTEAVAAGDKKYGIITVRDLLGIEQPENTKIETIWRQVGTVSPDTSVLEAVNHLIKNNVTAIPVISKNEVALLSQNDISTALREVSEMGSIKAKDIMKTPVIAADKETPIAHARSIMLEKGISHIPILNAQKLVGIITGEDIVNTFITTSTKVTRGNRQGEKVARFPGQVSGVMEKNPLKVTPDASVHDVVKLLDKMEEKYCLVVDEEEILHGIITHRELLNIIYSLMPEPELPVYIVGLDNEDFVERSVVEEKIRRTVTRSMKMQEITEVSVKVKSQRSGGERTRYTITARALGPSTSFNVENEDWGLMETFDGLIDALDVTLRRAKKEPQKGARRGRRIPNPHLKP
;
A
#
# COMPACT_ATOMS: atom_id res chain seq x y z
N MET A 1 -15.61 13.64 -12.94
CA MET A 1 -16.48 12.89 -12.02
C MET A 1 -16.31 13.53 -10.67
N ASP A 2 -17.36 14.09 -10.12
CA ASP A 2 -17.29 14.76 -8.81
C ASP A 2 -17.25 13.67 -7.74
N LEU A 3 -16.09 13.50 -7.10
CA LEU A 3 -15.93 12.55 -5.99
C LEU A 3 -16.66 13.11 -4.77
N GLN A 4 -17.42 12.28 -4.06
CA GLN A 4 -18.01 12.68 -2.79
C GLN A 4 -16.89 12.86 -1.76
N ILE A 5 -16.78 14.07 -1.24
CA ILE A 5 -15.75 14.49 -0.30
C ILE A 5 -16.49 14.86 1.01
N SER A 6 -16.18 14.18 2.12
CA SER A 6 -16.89 14.37 3.40
C SER A 6 -16.06 15.17 4.41
N THR A 7 -16.72 16.12 5.10
CA THR A 7 -16.15 16.97 6.17
C THR A 7 -16.49 16.48 7.57
N ASP A 8 -17.45 15.56 7.72
CA ASP A 8 -17.98 15.12 9.03
C ASP A 8 -17.04 14.19 9.80
N SER A 9 -15.93 13.80 9.18
CA SER A 9 -14.92 12.90 9.75
C SER A 9 -13.58 13.59 9.98
N VAL A 10 -13.57 14.91 10.23
CA VAL A 10 -12.35 15.68 10.53
C VAL A 10 -12.29 16.03 12.01
N PHE A 11 -11.21 15.64 12.67
CA PHE A 11 -10.99 15.83 14.10
C PHE A 11 -9.73 16.65 14.40
N SER A 12 -9.70 17.30 15.56
CA SER A 12 -8.47 17.84 16.12
C SER A 12 -7.62 16.71 16.72
N PRO A 13 -6.27 16.70 16.56
CA PRO A 13 -5.40 15.67 17.12
C PRO A 13 -5.48 15.53 18.66
N GLU A 14 -5.94 16.59 19.33
CA GLU A 14 -6.13 16.65 20.78
C GLU A 14 -7.42 15.96 21.25
N GLU A 15 -8.35 15.68 20.33
CA GLU A 15 -9.59 14.98 20.66
C GLU A 15 -9.34 13.50 20.97
N THR A 16 -10.33 12.85 21.57
CA THR A 16 -10.22 11.47 22.06
C THR A 16 -10.67 10.47 21.00
N ALA A 17 -10.07 9.27 21.02
CA ALA A 17 -10.43 8.16 20.14
C ALA A 17 -11.90 7.75 20.29
N SER A 18 -12.53 7.98 21.45
CA SER A 18 -13.96 7.74 21.66
C SER A 18 -14.87 8.58 20.77
N LYS A 19 -14.46 9.81 20.38
CA LYS A 19 -15.23 10.64 19.45
C LYS A 19 -15.16 10.09 18.03
N VAL A 20 -13.96 9.69 17.60
CA VAL A 20 -13.74 9.03 16.31
C VAL A 20 -14.57 7.75 16.24
N LEU A 21 -14.49 6.90 17.26
CA LEU A 21 -15.28 5.67 17.37
C LEU A 21 -16.78 5.93 17.18
N GLY A 22 -17.32 6.96 17.83
CA GLY A 22 -18.73 7.33 17.70
C GLY A 22 -19.11 7.69 16.26
N ILE A 23 -18.35 8.57 15.63
CA ILE A 23 -18.60 9.00 14.24
C ILE A 23 -18.43 7.85 13.25
N LEU A 24 -17.37 7.04 13.37
CA LEU A 24 -17.17 5.89 12.47
C LEU A 24 -18.35 4.92 12.54
N ARG A 25 -18.84 4.64 13.75
CA ARG A 25 -20.02 3.78 13.94
C ARG A 25 -21.31 4.40 13.40
N ASP A 26 -21.51 5.70 13.63
CA ASP A 26 -22.76 6.38 13.26
C ASP A 26 -22.83 6.71 11.75
N THR A 27 -21.68 6.75 11.07
CA THR A 27 -21.57 7.03 9.62
C THR A 27 -21.23 5.81 8.77
N ASP A 28 -21.07 4.64 9.39
CA ASP A 28 -20.56 3.40 8.78
C ASP A 28 -19.22 3.55 8.03
N ARG A 29 -18.43 4.57 8.39
CA ARG A 29 -17.09 4.79 7.83
C ARG A 29 -16.05 3.99 8.59
N THR A 30 -15.00 3.57 7.88
CA THR A 30 -13.87 2.83 8.45
C THR A 30 -12.67 3.70 8.79
N GLU A 31 -12.71 4.97 8.41
CA GLU A 31 -11.64 5.93 8.62
C GLU A 31 -12.10 7.37 8.80
N ALA A 32 -11.27 8.13 9.52
CA ALA A 32 -11.42 9.55 9.78
C ALA A 32 -10.09 10.28 9.58
N VAL A 33 -10.16 11.59 9.33
CA VAL A 33 -9.02 12.50 9.26
C VAL A 33 -8.84 13.18 10.61
N ALA A 34 -7.59 13.38 11.01
CA ALA A 34 -7.24 14.38 12.01
C ALA A 34 -6.28 15.42 11.45
N ALA A 35 -6.50 16.68 11.84
CA ALA A 35 -5.79 17.82 11.31
C ALA A 35 -5.45 18.83 12.42
N GLY A 36 -4.16 19.16 12.58
CA GLY A 36 -3.69 20.18 13.52
C GLY A 36 -2.27 20.64 13.20
N ASP A 37 -1.96 21.93 13.39
CA ASP A 37 -0.64 22.53 13.13
C ASP A 37 0.00 22.14 11.78
N LYS A 38 -0.80 22.18 10.69
CA LYS A 38 -0.41 21.76 9.32
C LYS A 38 0.04 20.30 9.21
N LYS A 39 -0.27 19.47 10.20
CA LYS A 39 -0.09 18.02 10.16
C LYS A 39 -1.45 17.38 9.95
N TYR A 40 -1.44 16.34 9.14
CA TYR A 40 -2.62 15.59 8.79
C TYR A 40 -2.36 14.11 9.01
N GLY A 41 -3.36 13.41 9.51
CA GLY A 41 -3.27 11.98 9.73
C GLY A 41 -4.61 11.31 9.51
N ILE A 42 -4.56 10.00 9.35
CA ILE A 42 -5.73 9.14 9.24
C ILE A 42 -5.79 8.24 10.48
N ILE A 43 -7.01 8.03 10.97
CA ILE A 43 -7.32 7.01 11.96
C ILE A 43 -8.28 6.03 11.32
N THR A 44 -7.97 4.75 11.40
CA THR A 44 -8.82 3.67 10.91
C THR A 44 -9.42 2.89 12.07
N VAL A 45 -10.49 2.13 11.82
CA VAL A 45 -11.04 1.17 12.80
C VAL A 45 -9.96 0.21 13.32
N ARG A 46 -9.00 -0.17 12.47
CA ARG A 46 -7.90 -1.05 12.87
C ARG A 46 -7.00 -0.42 13.95
N ASP A 47 -6.79 0.89 13.89
CA ASP A 47 -6.01 1.61 14.91
C ASP A 47 -6.76 1.61 16.26
N LEU A 48 -8.09 1.58 16.23
CA LEU A 48 -8.94 1.51 17.42
C LEU A 48 -8.91 0.13 18.10
N LEU A 49 -8.67 -0.96 17.37
CA LEU A 49 -8.52 -2.31 17.94
C LEU A 49 -7.45 -2.33 19.06
N GLY A 50 -6.39 -1.54 18.89
CA GLY A 50 -5.25 -1.45 19.81
C GLY A 50 -5.55 -0.84 21.18
N ILE A 51 -6.58 0.00 21.26
CA ILE A 51 -6.74 0.99 22.32
C ILE A 51 -7.43 0.39 23.53
N GLU A 52 -6.97 0.67 24.76
CA GLU A 52 -7.62 0.23 26.01
C GLU A 52 -8.73 1.15 26.50
N GLN A 53 -8.47 2.46 26.51
CA GLN A 53 -9.37 3.48 27.04
C GLN A 53 -9.59 4.56 25.98
N PRO A 54 -10.53 4.38 25.03
CA PRO A 54 -10.77 5.32 23.95
C PRO A 54 -11.08 6.74 24.43
N GLU A 55 -11.70 6.87 25.60
CA GLU A 55 -12.05 8.14 26.24
C GLU A 55 -10.84 8.93 26.77
N ASN A 56 -9.72 8.26 27.03
CA ASN A 56 -8.48 8.86 27.55
C ASN A 56 -7.34 8.86 26.52
N THR A 57 -7.56 8.23 25.36
CA THR A 57 -6.54 8.11 24.31
C THR A 57 -6.74 9.24 23.31
N LYS A 58 -5.77 10.15 23.22
CA LYS A 58 -5.81 11.22 22.21
C LYS A 58 -5.56 10.67 20.80
N ILE A 59 -6.18 11.27 19.81
CA ILE A 59 -6.05 10.91 18.41
C ILE A 59 -4.59 10.98 17.94
N GLU A 60 -3.83 12.01 18.34
CA GLU A 60 -2.42 12.18 17.95
C GLU A 60 -1.50 11.02 18.37
N THR A 61 -1.93 10.18 19.32
CA THR A 61 -1.14 9.04 19.82
C THR A 61 -1.30 7.79 18.96
N ILE A 62 -2.36 7.72 18.16
CA ILE A 62 -2.74 6.54 17.37
C ILE A 62 -2.82 6.82 15.87
N TRP A 63 -2.95 8.09 15.47
CA TRP A 63 -3.07 8.46 14.07
C TRP A 63 -1.83 8.07 13.27
N ARG A 64 -2.05 7.82 11.98
CA ARG A 64 -0.97 7.70 11.02
C ARG A 64 -0.85 9.01 10.26
N GLN A 65 0.27 9.71 10.41
CA GLN A 65 0.55 10.90 9.61
C GLN A 65 0.71 10.53 8.14
N VAL A 66 0.05 11.28 7.26
CA VAL A 66 0.04 11.05 5.82
C VAL A 66 0.22 12.38 5.09
N GLY A 67 0.65 12.29 3.82
CA GLY A 67 0.60 13.43 2.91
C GLY A 67 -0.84 13.84 2.61
N THR A 68 -1.00 14.96 1.92
CA THR A 68 -2.31 15.47 1.50
C THR A 68 -2.34 15.68 0.00
N VAL A 69 -3.55 15.78 -0.55
CA VAL A 69 -3.79 16.15 -1.96
C VAL A 69 -4.64 17.42 -2.03
N SER A 70 -4.72 18.06 -3.20
CA SER A 70 -5.64 19.17 -3.43
C SER A 70 -6.83 18.71 -4.29
N PRO A 71 -7.93 19.49 -4.37
CA PRO A 71 -9.04 19.20 -5.27
C PRO A 71 -8.64 19.09 -6.75
N ASP A 72 -7.51 19.69 -7.13
CA ASP A 72 -6.99 19.64 -8.51
C ASP A 72 -6.13 18.39 -8.78
N THR A 73 -5.81 17.59 -7.74
CA THR A 73 -5.04 16.36 -7.88
C THR A 73 -5.83 15.33 -8.71
N SER A 74 -5.17 14.73 -9.70
CA SER A 74 -5.82 13.74 -10.56
C SER A 74 -6.18 12.46 -9.79
N VAL A 75 -7.23 11.75 -10.23
CA VAL A 75 -7.62 10.46 -9.65
C VAL A 75 -6.46 9.45 -9.68
N LEU A 76 -5.68 9.43 -10.78
CA LEU A 76 -4.54 8.53 -10.93
C LEU A 76 -3.46 8.80 -9.89
N GLU A 77 -3.16 10.08 -9.64
CA GLU A 77 -2.20 10.50 -8.62
C GLU A 77 -2.74 10.20 -7.21
N ALA A 78 -4.02 10.43 -6.94
CA ALA A 78 -4.66 10.05 -5.68
C ALA A 78 -4.56 8.54 -5.43
N VAL A 79 -4.88 7.69 -6.42
CA VAL A 79 -4.72 6.24 -6.32
C VAL A 79 -3.26 5.85 -6.06
N ASN A 80 -2.30 6.49 -6.73
CA ASN A 80 -0.87 6.28 -6.46
C ASN A 80 -0.52 6.56 -4.99
N HIS A 81 -1.00 7.68 -4.45
CA HIS A 81 -0.79 8.02 -3.05
C HIS A 81 -1.40 6.98 -2.10
N LEU A 82 -2.63 6.53 -2.35
CA LEU A 82 -3.31 5.54 -1.52
C LEU A 82 -2.57 4.18 -1.53
N ILE A 83 -2.21 3.69 -2.71
CA ILE A 83 -1.59 2.37 -2.89
C ILE A 83 -0.14 2.36 -2.40
N LYS A 84 0.72 3.30 -2.86
CA LYS A 84 2.16 3.33 -2.48
C LYS A 84 2.36 3.55 -0.99
N ASN A 85 1.55 4.41 -0.37
CA ASN A 85 1.66 4.67 1.06
C ASN A 85 0.89 3.63 1.90
N ASN A 86 0.21 2.66 1.28
CA ASN A 86 -0.60 1.66 1.97
C ASN A 86 -1.60 2.30 2.96
N VAL A 87 -2.37 3.28 2.48
CA VAL A 87 -3.40 4.01 3.25
C VAL A 87 -4.77 3.81 2.60
N THR A 88 -5.83 3.78 3.41
CA THR A 88 -7.21 3.60 2.95
C THR A 88 -7.87 4.89 2.53
N ALA A 89 -7.30 6.02 2.96
CA ALA A 89 -7.79 7.33 2.59
C ALA A 89 -6.68 8.38 2.68
N ILE A 90 -6.91 9.54 2.05
CA ILE A 90 -5.99 10.67 2.05
C ILE A 90 -6.76 11.98 2.28
N PRO A 91 -6.24 12.90 3.10
CA PRO A 91 -6.84 14.21 3.29
C PRO A 91 -6.74 15.06 2.01
N VAL A 92 -7.86 15.65 1.62
CA VAL A 92 -7.97 16.63 0.54
C VAL A 92 -8.05 18.02 1.15
N ILE A 93 -7.13 18.90 0.77
CA ILE A 93 -6.99 20.24 1.35
C ILE A 93 -7.36 21.29 0.31
N SER A 94 -8.43 22.03 0.59
CA SER A 94 -8.79 23.26 -0.12
C SER A 94 -8.39 24.49 0.70
N LYS A 95 -8.58 25.70 0.18
CA LYS A 95 -8.19 26.94 0.88
C LYS A 95 -8.82 27.07 2.28
N ASN A 96 -10.03 26.54 2.47
CA ASN A 96 -10.81 26.74 3.70
C ASN A 96 -11.26 25.45 4.37
N GLU A 97 -11.08 24.29 3.73
CA GLU A 97 -11.66 23.04 4.19
C GLU A 97 -10.67 21.88 4.10
N VAL A 98 -10.78 21.01 5.09
CA VAL A 98 -10.15 19.70 5.10
C VAL A 98 -11.25 18.70 4.87
N ALA A 99 -11.02 17.77 3.98
CA ALA A 99 -11.94 16.68 3.76
C ALA A 99 -11.20 15.39 3.43
N LEU A 100 -11.95 14.32 3.17
CA LEU A 100 -11.40 12.98 3.01
C LEU A 100 -11.74 12.38 1.65
N LEU A 101 -10.74 11.76 1.02
CA LEU A 101 -10.91 10.90 -0.14
C LEU A 101 -10.44 9.48 0.21
N SER A 102 -11.37 8.54 0.24
CA SER A 102 -11.13 7.11 0.54
C SER A 102 -11.03 6.26 -0.73
N GLN A 103 -10.60 5.02 -0.56
CA GLN A 103 -10.64 4.02 -1.63
C GLN A 103 -12.08 3.75 -2.10
N ASN A 104 -13.06 3.77 -1.18
CA ASN A 104 -14.48 3.57 -1.53
C ASN A 104 -14.95 4.66 -2.50
N ASP A 105 -14.68 5.93 -2.18
CA ASP A 105 -15.08 7.09 -2.99
C ASP A 105 -14.57 7.02 -4.44
N ILE A 106 -13.38 6.45 -4.65
CA ILE A 106 -12.80 6.25 -5.98
C ILE A 106 -13.35 4.99 -6.66
N SER A 107 -13.54 3.90 -5.92
CA SER A 107 -13.91 2.61 -6.49
C SER A 107 -15.33 2.59 -7.05
N THR A 108 -16.27 3.35 -6.47
CA THR A 108 -17.65 3.46 -6.96
C THR A 108 -17.70 4.06 -8.37
N ALA A 109 -16.69 4.86 -8.75
CA ALA A 109 -16.56 5.39 -10.11
C ALA A 109 -16.35 4.31 -11.19
N LEU A 110 -15.85 3.14 -10.82
CA LEU A 110 -15.64 2.02 -11.76
C LEU A 110 -16.96 1.44 -12.27
N ARG A 111 -18.09 1.73 -11.61
CA ARG A 111 -19.43 1.27 -12.01
C ARG A 111 -19.83 1.74 -13.40
N GLU A 112 -19.36 2.92 -13.79
CA GLU A 112 -19.71 3.56 -15.08
C GLU A 112 -18.73 3.16 -16.20
N VAL A 113 -17.72 2.33 -15.90
CA VAL A 113 -16.71 1.87 -16.87
C VAL A 113 -17.12 0.50 -17.42
N SER A 114 -17.63 0.49 -18.65
CA SER A 114 -18.18 -0.71 -19.30
C SER A 114 -17.17 -1.87 -19.44
N GLU A 115 -15.90 -1.54 -19.59
CA GLU A 115 -14.77 -2.45 -19.77
C GLU A 115 -14.55 -3.33 -18.54
N MET A 116 -15.02 -2.90 -17.35
CA MET A 116 -15.00 -3.69 -16.12
C MET A 116 -15.85 -4.97 -16.22
N GLY A 117 -16.76 -5.06 -17.20
CA GLY A 117 -17.53 -6.28 -17.48
C GLY A 117 -16.69 -7.44 -18.02
N SER A 118 -15.49 -7.17 -18.56
CA SER A 118 -14.60 -8.19 -19.14
C SER A 118 -13.62 -8.79 -18.13
N ILE A 119 -13.37 -8.08 -17.02
CA ILE A 119 -12.45 -8.49 -15.96
C ILE A 119 -13.22 -9.36 -14.96
N LYS A 120 -12.66 -10.49 -14.54
CA LYS A 120 -13.31 -11.38 -13.58
C LYS A 120 -12.80 -11.17 -12.16
N ALA A 121 -13.63 -11.52 -11.18
CA ALA A 121 -13.30 -11.45 -9.77
C ALA A 121 -11.99 -12.19 -9.44
N LYS A 122 -11.77 -13.39 -10.01
CA LYS A 122 -10.55 -14.17 -9.82
C LYS A 122 -9.27 -13.51 -10.31
N ASP A 123 -9.38 -12.55 -11.24
CA ASP A 123 -8.22 -11.86 -11.83
C ASP A 123 -7.71 -10.74 -10.91
N ILE A 124 -8.58 -10.22 -10.03
CA ILE A 124 -8.26 -9.09 -9.14
C ILE A 124 -8.23 -9.46 -7.66
N MET A 125 -8.82 -10.60 -7.27
CA MET A 125 -8.95 -10.99 -5.87
C MET A 125 -7.59 -11.11 -5.18
N LYS A 126 -7.55 -10.71 -3.92
CA LYS A 126 -6.40 -10.97 -3.07
C LYS A 126 -6.36 -12.46 -2.72
N THR A 127 -5.27 -13.12 -3.09
CA THR A 127 -5.00 -14.52 -2.76
C THR A 127 -3.48 -14.71 -2.50
N PRO A 128 -3.05 -15.58 -1.55
CA PRO A 128 -3.87 -16.35 -0.62
C PRO A 128 -4.50 -15.48 0.49
N VAL A 129 -5.65 -15.90 1.01
CA VAL A 129 -6.38 -15.20 2.08
C VAL A 129 -5.97 -15.74 3.45
N ILE A 130 -5.75 -14.83 4.40
CA ILE A 130 -5.55 -15.21 5.81
C ILE A 130 -6.92 -15.48 6.42
N ALA A 131 -7.19 -16.75 6.73
CA ALA A 131 -8.44 -17.20 7.34
C ALA A 131 -8.19 -17.80 8.73
N ALA A 132 -9.25 -17.91 9.53
CA ALA A 132 -9.22 -18.50 10.86
C ALA A 132 -10.31 -19.56 11.04
N ASP A 133 -10.12 -20.48 11.98
CA ASP A 133 -11.14 -21.47 12.33
C ASP A 133 -12.27 -20.81 13.15
N LYS A 134 -13.52 -21.28 13.02
CA LYS A 134 -14.67 -20.76 13.78
C LYS A 134 -14.50 -20.77 15.30
N GLU A 135 -13.66 -21.66 15.83
CA GLU A 135 -13.37 -21.78 17.26
C GLU A 135 -12.23 -20.85 17.72
N THR A 136 -11.63 -20.08 16.80
CA THR A 136 -10.52 -19.16 17.10
C THR A 136 -10.96 -18.11 18.12
N PRO A 137 -10.17 -17.84 19.18
CA PRO A 137 -10.46 -16.77 20.13
C PRO A 137 -10.46 -15.39 19.47
N ILE A 138 -11.38 -14.51 19.85
CA ILE A 138 -11.48 -13.15 19.30
C ILE A 138 -10.18 -12.36 19.52
N ALA A 139 -9.57 -12.50 20.70
CA ALA A 139 -8.27 -11.89 21.01
C ALA A 139 -7.16 -12.32 20.03
N HIS A 140 -7.21 -13.57 19.54
CA HIS A 140 -6.25 -14.06 18.55
C HIS A 140 -6.52 -13.49 17.16
N ALA A 141 -7.79 -13.45 16.72
CA ALA A 141 -8.17 -12.80 15.45
C ALA A 141 -7.74 -11.32 15.43
N ARG A 142 -7.96 -10.59 16.53
CA ARG A 142 -7.46 -9.22 16.72
C ARG A 142 -5.94 -9.13 16.59
N SER A 143 -5.20 -10.06 17.19
CA SER A 143 -3.71 -10.09 17.07
C SER A 143 -3.29 -10.25 15.62
N ILE A 144 -3.94 -11.17 14.88
CA ILE A 144 -3.67 -11.38 13.45
C ILE A 144 -3.94 -10.08 12.66
N MET A 145 -5.06 -9.40 12.91
CA MET A 145 -5.40 -8.13 12.25
C MET A 145 -4.32 -7.06 12.45
N LEU A 146 -3.86 -6.88 13.70
CA LEU A 146 -2.84 -5.89 14.05
C LEU A 146 -1.46 -6.26 13.48
N GLU A 147 -1.05 -7.53 13.60
CA GLU A 147 0.26 -8.00 13.15
C GLU A 147 0.40 -8.04 11.63
N LYS A 148 -0.67 -8.40 10.92
CA LYS A 148 -0.67 -8.54 9.46
C LYS A 148 -1.15 -7.29 8.73
N GLY A 149 -1.67 -6.30 9.47
CA GLY A 149 -2.24 -5.10 8.88
C GLY A 149 -3.45 -5.39 8.00
N ILE A 150 -4.32 -6.30 8.44
CA ILE A 150 -5.57 -6.66 7.73
C ILE A 150 -6.77 -6.33 8.61
N SER A 151 -7.93 -6.04 8.01
CA SER A 151 -9.16 -5.69 8.73
C SER A 151 -10.25 -6.75 8.60
N HIS A 152 -10.08 -7.75 7.74
CA HIS A 152 -11.08 -8.76 7.42
C HIS A 152 -10.43 -10.14 7.52
N ILE A 153 -11.04 -11.05 8.27
CA ILE A 153 -10.58 -12.44 8.41
C ILE A 153 -11.76 -13.37 8.11
N PRO A 154 -11.76 -14.06 6.96
CA PRO A 154 -12.73 -15.12 6.69
C PRO A 154 -12.63 -16.24 7.72
N ILE A 155 -13.79 -16.75 8.11
CA ILE A 155 -13.91 -17.81 9.10
C ILE A 155 -14.30 -19.11 8.40
N LEU A 156 -13.50 -20.15 8.64
CA LEU A 156 -13.69 -21.47 8.04
C LEU A 156 -14.13 -22.48 9.10
N ASN A 157 -14.87 -23.49 8.65
CA ASN A 157 -15.15 -24.71 9.40
C ASN A 157 -14.94 -25.90 8.46
N ALA A 158 -14.02 -26.79 8.79
CA ALA A 158 -13.66 -27.92 7.91
C ALA A 158 -13.38 -27.48 6.46
N GLN A 159 -12.58 -26.42 6.29
CA GLN A 159 -12.20 -25.78 5.00
C GLN A 159 -13.30 -25.03 4.25
N LYS A 160 -14.55 -25.08 4.70
CA LYS A 160 -15.65 -24.32 4.09
C LYS A 160 -15.82 -22.97 4.77
N LEU A 161 -16.16 -21.97 3.97
CA LEU A 161 -16.51 -20.65 4.49
C LEU A 161 -17.80 -20.73 5.32
N VAL A 162 -17.78 -20.16 6.52
CA VAL A 162 -18.96 -20.08 7.41
C VAL A 162 -19.26 -18.67 7.89
N GLY A 163 -18.41 -17.71 7.57
CA GLY A 163 -18.61 -16.31 7.93
C GLY A 163 -17.33 -15.49 7.77
N ILE A 164 -17.36 -14.28 8.30
CA ILE A 164 -16.21 -13.37 8.34
C ILE A 164 -16.25 -12.55 9.62
N ILE A 165 -15.08 -12.28 10.18
CA ILE A 165 -14.95 -11.30 11.27
C ILE A 165 -14.11 -10.12 10.80
N THR A 166 -14.58 -8.92 11.09
CA THR A 166 -13.94 -7.67 10.74
C THR A 166 -13.43 -6.94 11.97
N GLY A 167 -12.52 -5.97 11.76
CA GLY A 167 -12.12 -5.06 12.82
C GLY A 167 -13.31 -4.28 13.37
N GLU A 168 -14.28 -3.93 12.52
CA GLU A 168 -15.51 -3.23 12.90
C GLU A 168 -16.36 -4.07 13.85
N ASP A 169 -16.54 -5.37 13.58
CA ASP A 169 -17.29 -6.26 14.46
C ASP A 169 -16.69 -6.30 15.87
N ILE A 170 -15.36 -6.40 15.95
CA ILE A 170 -14.64 -6.44 17.23
C ILE A 170 -14.73 -5.09 17.95
N VAL A 171 -14.50 -3.99 17.22
CA VAL A 171 -14.56 -2.63 17.77
C VAL A 171 -15.97 -2.32 18.26
N ASN A 172 -17.00 -2.52 17.44
CA ASN A 172 -18.39 -2.20 17.78
C ASN A 172 -18.94 -3.08 18.91
N THR A 173 -18.49 -4.34 19.02
CA THR A 173 -18.96 -5.26 20.06
C THR A 173 -18.29 -5.01 21.42
N PHE A 174 -16.97 -4.75 21.43
CA PHE A 174 -16.18 -4.76 22.66
C PHE A 174 -15.57 -3.41 23.05
N ILE A 175 -15.54 -2.44 22.13
CA ILE A 175 -14.99 -1.11 22.34
C ILE A 175 -16.16 -0.12 22.25
N THR A 176 -16.80 0.14 23.39
CA THR A 176 -17.95 1.04 23.46
C THR A 176 -17.54 2.46 23.88
N THR A 177 -18.21 3.48 23.33
CA THR A 177 -18.21 4.83 23.93
C THR A 177 -18.90 4.76 25.29
N SER A 178 -18.27 5.32 26.33
CA SER A 178 -18.62 5.20 27.75
C SER A 178 -20.11 5.40 28.08
N THR A 179 -20.96 4.38 27.93
CA THR A 179 -22.37 4.38 28.40
C THR A 179 -22.87 2.95 28.70
N LYS A 180 -22.13 2.21 29.52
CA LYS A 180 -22.68 1.17 30.43
C LYS A 180 -21.58 0.65 31.36
N VAL A 181 -20.99 1.54 32.16
CA VAL A 181 -20.40 1.09 33.42
C VAL A 181 -21.58 0.75 34.33
N THR A 182 -22.03 -0.51 34.30
CA THR A 182 -23.01 -0.99 35.26
C THR A 182 -22.43 -0.74 36.65
N ARG A 183 -23.12 0.10 37.41
CA ARG A 183 -22.78 0.49 38.79
C ARG A 183 -22.82 -0.77 39.66
N GLY A 184 -21.72 -1.52 39.72
CA GLY A 184 -21.70 -2.83 40.38
C GLY A 184 -20.36 -3.58 40.44
N ASN A 185 -19.42 -3.39 39.51
CA ASN A 185 -18.18 -4.18 39.53
C ASN A 185 -17.14 -3.63 40.51
N ARG A 186 -17.35 -3.93 41.80
CA ARG A 186 -16.29 -4.01 42.80
C ARG A 186 -15.59 -5.38 42.68
N GLN A 187 -14.25 -5.34 42.69
CA GLN A 187 -13.29 -6.44 42.92
C GLN A 187 -13.00 -7.43 41.78
N GLY A 188 -11.77 -7.35 41.27
CA GLY A 188 -10.84 -8.48 41.33
C GLY A 188 -10.82 -9.50 40.19
N GLU A 189 -11.90 -9.68 39.42
CA GLU A 189 -11.84 -10.59 38.27
C GLU A 189 -11.32 -9.86 37.03
N LYS A 190 -10.14 -10.29 36.53
CA LYS A 190 -9.65 -9.91 35.20
C LYS A 190 -10.58 -10.56 34.15
N VAL A 191 -11.73 -9.95 33.88
CA VAL A 191 -12.56 -10.34 32.75
C VAL A 191 -11.72 -10.15 31.48
N ALA A 192 -11.57 -11.22 30.69
CA ALA A 192 -10.87 -11.13 29.42
C ALA A 192 -11.57 -10.08 28.54
N ARG A 193 -10.80 -9.11 28.04
CA ARG A 193 -11.32 -7.94 27.32
C ARG A 193 -12.08 -8.27 26.04
N PHE A 194 -11.69 -9.36 25.38
CA PHE A 194 -12.32 -9.90 24.18
C PHE A 194 -12.68 -11.37 24.44
N PRO A 195 -13.73 -11.63 25.24
CA PRO A 195 -14.10 -12.99 25.62
C PRO A 195 -14.79 -13.70 24.45
N GLY A 196 -14.66 -15.03 24.40
CA GLY A 196 -15.34 -15.86 23.41
C GLY A 196 -14.54 -16.09 22.12
N GLN A 197 -15.25 -16.65 21.14
CA GLN A 197 -14.70 -17.11 19.87
C GLN A 197 -15.33 -16.33 18.72
N VAL A 198 -14.63 -16.30 17.58
CA VAL A 198 -15.06 -15.58 16.38
C VAL A 198 -16.46 -16.00 15.92
N SER A 199 -16.85 -17.27 16.08
CA SER A 199 -18.18 -17.77 15.72
C SER A 199 -19.35 -17.08 16.44
N GLY A 200 -19.10 -16.50 17.62
CA GLY A 200 -20.11 -15.78 18.40
C GLY A 200 -20.37 -14.35 17.94
N VAL A 201 -19.50 -13.77 17.10
CA VAL A 201 -19.54 -12.36 16.69
C VAL A 201 -19.48 -12.19 15.17
N MET A 202 -18.93 -13.14 14.42
CA MET A 202 -18.79 -13.08 12.96
C MET A 202 -20.13 -12.82 12.23
N GLU A 203 -20.06 -12.14 11.09
CA GLU A 203 -21.14 -12.11 10.11
C GLU A 203 -21.20 -13.48 9.42
N LYS A 204 -22.39 -14.10 9.43
CA LYS A 204 -22.60 -15.48 8.95
C LYS A 204 -22.92 -15.54 7.47
N ASN A 205 -23.45 -14.46 6.91
CA ASN A 205 -23.86 -14.36 5.51
C ASN A 205 -23.17 -13.17 4.83
N PRO A 206 -21.82 -13.13 4.77
CA PRO A 206 -21.12 -12.06 4.09
C PRO A 206 -21.46 -12.03 2.59
N LEU A 207 -21.22 -10.90 1.94
CA LEU A 207 -21.34 -10.79 0.49
C LEU A 207 -20.36 -11.77 -0.19
N LYS A 208 -20.91 -12.63 -1.05
CA LYS A 208 -20.18 -13.67 -1.78
C LYS A 208 -20.36 -13.48 -3.28
N VAL A 209 -19.31 -13.75 -4.04
CA VAL A 209 -19.32 -13.78 -5.51
C VAL A 209 -18.56 -15.01 -6.01
N THR A 210 -18.85 -15.44 -7.24
CA THR A 210 -18.13 -16.55 -7.87
C THR A 210 -16.81 -16.06 -8.49
N PRO A 211 -15.81 -16.94 -8.71
CA PRO A 211 -14.55 -16.57 -9.37
C PRO A 211 -14.74 -15.94 -10.76
N ASP A 212 -15.82 -16.30 -11.46
CA ASP A 212 -16.13 -15.80 -12.80
C ASP A 212 -17.06 -14.58 -12.82
N ALA A 213 -17.50 -14.07 -11.68
CA ALA A 213 -18.28 -12.84 -11.59
C ALA A 213 -17.50 -11.67 -12.20
N SER A 214 -18.17 -10.79 -12.95
CA SER A 214 -17.52 -9.63 -13.54
C SER A 214 -17.19 -8.58 -12.48
N VAL A 215 -16.10 -7.83 -12.64
CA VAL A 215 -15.74 -6.73 -11.73
C VAL A 215 -16.83 -5.67 -11.71
N HIS A 216 -17.47 -5.40 -12.84
CA HIS A 216 -18.61 -4.50 -12.91
C HIS A 216 -19.77 -4.94 -11.99
N ASP A 217 -20.10 -6.23 -11.95
CA ASP A 217 -21.13 -6.75 -11.04
C ASP A 217 -20.67 -6.71 -9.58
N VAL A 218 -19.38 -6.98 -9.31
CA VAL A 218 -18.79 -6.85 -7.97
C VAL A 218 -18.94 -5.42 -7.46
N VAL A 219 -18.55 -4.40 -8.24
CA VAL A 219 -18.67 -2.98 -7.86
C VAL A 219 -20.14 -2.62 -7.62
N LYS A 220 -21.07 -3.08 -8.48
CA LYS A 220 -22.50 -2.84 -8.30
C LYS A 220 -23.06 -3.48 -7.04
N LEU A 221 -22.61 -4.68 -6.68
CA LEU A 221 -23.05 -5.37 -5.47
C LEU A 221 -22.52 -4.68 -4.22
N LEU A 222 -21.23 -4.30 -4.20
CA LEU A 222 -20.62 -3.57 -3.10
C LEU A 222 -21.35 -2.24 -2.85
N ASP A 223 -21.56 -1.45 -3.91
CA ASP A 223 -22.26 -0.16 -3.83
C ASP A 223 -23.72 -0.32 -3.39
N LYS A 224 -24.47 -1.25 -4.00
CA LYS A 224 -25.89 -1.47 -3.69
C LYS A 224 -26.13 -1.97 -2.27
N MET A 225 -25.21 -2.80 -1.76
CA MET A 225 -25.32 -3.39 -0.42
C MET A 225 -24.59 -2.57 0.64
N GLU A 226 -23.94 -1.46 0.25
CA GLU A 226 -23.06 -0.65 1.10
C GLU A 226 -21.95 -1.49 1.78
N GLU A 227 -21.44 -2.49 1.07
CA GLU A 227 -20.45 -3.44 1.56
C GLU A 227 -19.02 -3.02 1.21
N LYS A 228 -18.09 -3.23 2.15
CA LYS A 228 -16.67 -2.84 2.01
C LYS A 228 -15.81 -3.90 1.32
N TYR A 229 -16.35 -5.11 1.18
CA TYR A 229 -15.66 -6.28 0.64
C TYR A 229 -16.64 -7.31 0.09
N CYS A 230 -16.12 -8.25 -0.72
CA CYS A 230 -16.80 -9.50 -1.01
C CYS A 230 -15.82 -10.68 -0.97
N LEU A 231 -16.34 -11.85 -0.64
CA LEU A 231 -15.59 -13.10 -0.64
C LEU A 231 -15.81 -13.84 -1.95
N VAL A 232 -14.71 -14.29 -2.55
CA VAL A 232 -14.74 -15.07 -3.79
C VAL A 232 -14.79 -16.55 -3.41
N VAL A 233 -15.92 -17.19 -3.67
CA VAL A 233 -16.19 -18.59 -3.30
C VAL A 233 -16.74 -19.39 -4.47
N ASP A 234 -16.46 -20.68 -4.52
CA ASP A 234 -17.13 -21.59 -5.46
C ASP A 234 -18.43 -22.17 -4.90
N GLU A 235 -19.07 -23.04 -5.70
CA GLU A 235 -20.33 -23.71 -5.36
C GLU A 235 -20.21 -24.65 -4.14
N GLU A 236 -19.00 -25.04 -3.74
CA GLU A 236 -18.76 -25.92 -2.60
C GLU A 236 -18.49 -25.16 -1.28
N GLU A 237 -18.58 -23.83 -1.32
CA GLU A 237 -18.20 -22.88 -0.25
C GLU A 237 -16.69 -22.86 0.04
N ILE A 238 -15.86 -23.20 -0.95
CA ILE A 238 -14.41 -23.05 -0.82
C ILE A 238 -14.02 -21.61 -1.12
N LEU A 239 -13.26 -21.01 -0.21
CA LEU A 239 -12.77 -19.65 -0.32
C LEU A 239 -11.53 -19.58 -1.24
N HIS A 240 -11.63 -18.79 -2.31
CA HIS A 240 -10.56 -18.56 -3.28
C HIS A 240 -9.83 -17.23 -3.06
N GLY A 241 -10.55 -16.21 -2.58
CA GLY A 241 -10.03 -14.85 -2.47
C GLY A 241 -10.96 -13.90 -1.73
N ILE A 242 -10.47 -12.69 -1.49
CA ILE A 242 -11.25 -11.54 -1.02
C ILE A 242 -11.02 -10.36 -1.96
N ILE A 243 -12.06 -9.59 -2.23
CA ILE A 243 -11.96 -8.33 -2.97
C ILE A 243 -12.41 -7.23 -2.02
N THR A 244 -11.55 -6.24 -1.81
CA THR A 244 -11.86 -4.98 -1.13
C THR A 244 -11.71 -3.82 -2.13
N HIS A 245 -12.05 -2.60 -1.72
CA HIS A 245 -11.79 -1.41 -2.56
C HIS A 245 -10.32 -1.30 -3.01
N ARG A 246 -9.37 -1.83 -2.24
CA ARG A 246 -7.94 -1.86 -2.63
C ARG A 246 -7.70 -2.65 -3.90
N GLU A 247 -8.33 -3.82 -4.03
CA GLU A 247 -8.19 -4.67 -5.23
C GLU A 247 -8.81 -4.01 -6.45
N LEU A 248 -9.92 -3.29 -6.29
CA LEU A 248 -10.53 -2.49 -7.34
C LEU A 248 -9.62 -1.33 -7.79
N LEU A 249 -9.00 -0.62 -6.84
CA LEU A 249 -8.05 0.46 -7.15
C LEU A 249 -6.78 -0.04 -7.82
N ASN A 250 -6.35 -1.29 -7.59
CA ASN A 250 -5.19 -1.86 -8.28
C ASN A 250 -5.41 -1.92 -9.80
N ILE A 251 -6.66 -2.00 -10.27
CA ILE A 251 -6.99 -1.90 -11.70
C ILE A 251 -6.56 -0.52 -12.23
N ILE A 252 -6.99 0.56 -11.57
CA ILE A 252 -6.62 1.94 -11.94
C ILE A 252 -5.11 2.14 -11.78
N TYR A 253 -4.53 1.63 -10.70
CA TYR A 253 -3.10 1.72 -10.44
C TYR A 253 -2.27 1.03 -11.53
N SER A 254 -2.75 -0.09 -12.08
CA SER A 254 -2.08 -0.80 -13.19
C SER A 254 -2.08 -0.02 -14.50
N LEU A 255 -2.93 1.01 -14.63
CA LEU A 255 -2.93 1.93 -15.78
C LEU A 255 -1.85 3.02 -15.64
N MET A 256 -1.22 3.14 -14.48
CA MET A 256 -0.13 4.10 -14.31
C MET A 256 1.03 3.73 -15.23
N PRO A 257 1.60 4.70 -15.97
CA PRO A 257 2.85 4.45 -16.66
C PRO A 257 3.90 4.08 -15.62
N GLU A 258 4.56 2.94 -15.81
CA GLU A 258 5.77 2.61 -15.07
C GLU A 258 6.75 3.77 -15.24
N PRO A 259 7.28 4.38 -14.15
CA PRO A 259 8.20 5.48 -14.28
C PRO A 259 9.42 5.00 -15.06
N GLU A 260 9.58 5.49 -16.30
CA GLU A 260 10.73 5.14 -17.11
C GLU A 260 11.99 5.68 -16.44
N LEU A 261 13.01 4.84 -16.30
CA LEU A 261 14.31 5.24 -15.75
C LEU A 261 14.88 6.41 -16.56
N PRO A 262 15.00 7.63 -16.00
CA PRO A 262 15.53 8.78 -16.72
C PRO A 262 16.97 8.53 -17.18
N VAL A 263 17.24 8.77 -18.47
CA VAL A 263 18.58 8.71 -19.06
C VAL A 263 18.90 10.07 -19.63
N TYR A 264 19.89 10.75 -19.04
CA TYR A 264 20.34 12.07 -19.47
C TYR A 264 21.65 11.94 -20.23
N ILE A 265 21.67 12.25 -21.53
CA ILE A 265 22.89 12.28 -22.33
C ILE A 265 23.28 13.74 -22.60
N VAL A 266 24.51 14.09 -22.25
CA VAL A 266 25.10 15.43 -22.42
C VAL A 266 26.35 15.34 -23.27
N GLY A 267 26.53 16.27 -24.22
CA GLY A 267 27.71 16.34 -25.08
C GLY A 267 27.57 15.65 -26.44
N LEU A 268 26.33 15.43 -26.89
CA LEU A 268 26.00 15.06 -28.28
C LEU A 268 25.59 16.31 -29.06
N ASP A 269 25.86 16.32 -30.37
CA ASP A 269 25.42 17.38 -31.27
C ASP A 269 23.99 17.12 -31.75
N ASN A 270 23.29 18.15 -32.26
CA ASN A 270 21.88 18.03 -32.67
C ASN A 270 21.64 17.06 -33.84
N GLU A 271 22.68 16.75 -34.62
CA GLU A 271 22.62 15.80 -35.73
C GLU A 271 22.56 14.34 -35.26
N ASP A 272 22.92 14.06 -34.00
CA ASP A 272 22.95 12.72 -33.39
C ASP A 272 21.60 12.28 -32.78
N PHE A 273 20.48 12.87 -33.21
CA PHE A 273 19.17 12.67 -32.56
C PHE A 273 18.69 11.21 -32.62
N VAL A 274 18.92 10.52 -33.75
CA VAL A 274 18.50 9.12 -33.94
C VAL A 274 19.36 8.19 -33.08
N GLU A 275 20.67 8.42 -33.07
CA GLU A 275 21.65 7.72 -32.24
C GLU A 275 21.31 7.88 -30.76
N ARG A 276 20.95 9.11 -30.35
CA ARG A 276 20.55 9.41 -28.98
C ARG A 276 19.37 8.57 -28.50
N SER A 277 18.26 8.49 -29.26
CA SER A 277 17.10 7.70 -28.84
C SER A 277 17.42 6.20 -28.75
N VAL A 278 18.21 5.67 -29.68
CA VAL A 278 18.63 4.25 -29.67
C VAL A 278 19.49 3.96 -28.44
N VAL A 279 20.43 4.86 -28.12
CA VAL A 279 21.33 4.72 -26.97
C VAL A 279 20.56 4.87 -25.65
N GLU A 280 19.69 5.87 -25.52
CA GLU A 280 18.85 6.06 -24.34
C GLU A 280 18.06 4.79 -24.03
N GLU A 281 17.43 4.17 -25.05
CA GLU A 281 16.66 2.94 -24.89
C GLU A 281 17.55 1.72 -24.55
N LYS A 282 18.73 1.57 -25.18
CA LYS A 282 19.67 0.49 -24.85
C LYS A 282 20.16 0.61 -23.39
N ILE A 283 20.49 1.81 -22.93
CA ILE A 283 20.91 2.07 -21.55
C ILE A 283 19.75 1.77 -20.60
N ARG A 284 18.56 2.30 -20.87
CA ARG A 284 17.35 2.07 -20.08
C ARG A 284 17.09 0.57 -19.90
N ARG A 285 17.02 -0.20 -20.98
CA ARG A 285 16.81 -1.65 -20.94
C ARG A 285 17.86 -2.38 -20.11
N THR A 286 19.13 -2.01 -20.27
CA THR A 286 20.25 -2.65 -19.57
C THR A 286 20.18 -2.41 -18.07
N VAL A 287 19.91 -1.18 -17.66
CA VAL A 287 19.80 -0.82 -16.24
C VAL A 287 18.51 -1.37 -15.64
N THR A 288 17.36 -1.25 -16.31
CA THR A 288 16.07 -1.77 -15.82
C THR A 288 16.09 -3.28 -15.57
N ARG A 289 16.76 -4.08 -16.42
CA ARG A 289 16.98 -5.52 -16.17
C ARG A 289 17.73 -5.77 -14.86
N SER A 290 18.61 -4.84 -14.48
CA SER A 290 19.42 -4.90 -13.26
C SER A 290 18.75 -4.24 -12.04
N MET A 291 17.67 -3.45 -12.22
CA MET A 291 16.95 -2.77 -11.13
C MET A 291 16.33 -3.71 -10.10
N LYS A 292 16.08 -4.98 -10.46
CA LYS A 292 15.63 -6.01 -9.50
C LYS A 292 16.64 -6.27 -8.38
N MET A 293 17.89 -5.84 -8.54
CA MET A 293 18.97 -6.06 -7.58
C MET A 293 19.37 -4.79 -6.82
N GLN A 294 19.19 -3.61 -7.42
CA GLN A 294 19.58 -2.29 -6.89
C GLN A 294 18.58 -1.24 -7.37
N GLU A 295 18.15 -0.34 -6.49
CA GLU A 295 17.24 0.75 -6.87
C GLU A 295 18.03 1.87 -7.55
N ILE A 296 17.93 1.98 -8.88
CA ILE A 296 18.51 3.07 -9.67
C ILE A 296 17.40 4.06 -10.04
N THR A 297 17.58 5.32 -9.71
CA THR A 297 16.62 6.40 -9.94
C THR A 297 16.92 7.19 -11.20
N GLU A 298 18.17 7.24 -11.66
CA GLU A 298 18.55 7.93 -12.90
C GLU A 298 19.90 7.42 -13.47
N VAL A 299 20.13 7.68 -14.75
CA VAL A 299 21.43 7.49 -15.41
C VAL A 299 21.83 8.79 -16.10
N SER A 300 23.02 9.28 -15.81
CA SER A 300 23.61 10.41 -16.53
C SER A 300 24.78 9.92 -17.37
N VAL A 301 24.89 10.41 -18.60
CA VAL A 301 25.90 10.03 -19.56
C VAL A 301 26.54 11.29 -20.11
N LYS A 302 27.87 11.37 -19.99
CA LYS A 302 28.66 12.47 -20.50
C LYS A 302 29.50 11.99 -21.65
N VAL A 303 29.32 12.61 -22.81
CA VAL A 303 30.09 12.36 -24.03
C VAL A 303 31.13 13.47 -24.19
N LYS A 304 32.37 13.08 -24.49
CA LYS A 304 33.43 14.00 -24.93
C LYS A 304 33.98 13.48 -26.24
N SER A 305 34.19 14.36 -27.20
CA SER A 305 34.83 14.03 -28.48
C SER A 305 36.17 14.73 -28.62
N GLN A 306 37.14 14.05 -29.24
CA GLN A 306 38.43 14.61 -29.62
C GLN A 306 38.69 14.28 -31.09
N ARG A 307 38.73 15.32 -31.93
CA ARG A 307 39.15 15.17 -33.32
C ARG A 307 40.68 15.04 -33.36
N SER A 308 41.18 13.91 -33.83
CA SER A 308 42.58 13.79 -34.23
C SER A 308 42.71 14.23 -35.69
N GLY A 309 43.88 14.65 -36.16
CA GLY A 309 44.09 15.27 -37.48
C GLY A 309 43.79 14.41 -38.73
N GLY A 310 42.99 13.35 -38.62
CA GLY A 310 42.46 12.53 -39.72
C GLY A 310 40.92 12.40 -39.65
N GLU A 311 40.32 11.59 -40.53
CA GLU A 311 38.85 11.44 -40.68
C GLU A 311 38.12 10.81 -39.48
N ARG A 312 38.81 10.36 -38.44
CA ARG A 312 38.20 9.65 -37.30
C ARG A 312 38.12 10.52 -36.05
N THR A 313 36.94 10.51 -35.42
CA THR A 313 36.70 11.14 -34.11
C THR A 313 36.80 10.10 -33.01
N ARG A 314 37.57 10.40 -31.96
CA ARG A 314 37.67 9.58 -30.75
C ARG A 314 36.65 10.08 -29.73
N TYR A 315 35.90 9.17 -29.11
CA TYR A 315 34.91 9.51 -28.09
C TYR A 315 35.30 8.89 -26.76
N THR A 316 35.17 9.67 -25.69
CA THR A 316 35.21 9.18 -24.30
C THR A 316 33.83 9.39 -23.71
N ILE A 317 33.18 8.30 -23.28
CA ILE A 317 31.83 8.34 -22.73
C ILE A 317 31.87 7.84 -21.28
N THR A 318 31.33 8.63 -20.36
CA THR A 318 31.21 8.28 -18.95
C THR A 318 29.73 8.15 -18.58
N ALA A 319 29.29 6.97 -18.12
CA ALA A 319 27.97 6.74 -17.56
C ALA A 319 28.02 6.69 -16.04
N ARG A 320 27.03 7.31 -15.40
CA ARG A 320 26.82 7.30 -13.96
C ARG A 320 25.37 6.91 -13.65
N ALA A 321 25.18 5.70 -13.15
CA ALA A 321 23.89 5.20 -12.67
C ALA A 321 23.75 5.50 -11.17
N LEU A 322 22.70 6.21 -10.80
CA LEU A 322 22.48 6.78 -9.46
C LEU A 322 21.23 6.16 -8.83
N GLY A 323 21.32 5.86 -7.54
CA GLY A 323 20.21 5.42 -6.70
C GLY A 323 20.25 6.11 -5.33
N PRO A 324 19.28 5.86 -4.44
CA PRO A 324 19.18 6.54 -3.14
C PRO A 324 20.42 6.38 -2.25
N SER A 325 21.13 5.25 -2.39
CA SER A 325 22.34 4.93 -1.62
C SER A 325 23.46 4.29 -2.45
N THR A 326 23.33 4.31 -3.78
CA THR A 326 24.26 3.64 -4.70
C THR A 326 24.65 4.54 -5.86
N SER A 327 25.91 4.49 -6.28
CA SER A 327 26.41 5.19 -7.47
C SER A 327 27.38 4.26 -8.21
N PHE A 328 27.09 3.98 -9.47
CA PHE A 328 27.96 3.19 -10.35
C PHE A 328 28.49 4.07 -11.46
N ASN A 329 29.81 4.12 -11.61
CA ASN A 329 30.47 4.91 -12.64
C ASN A 329 31.20 3.96 -13.58
N VAL A 330 30.98 4.14 -14.88
CA VAL A 330 31.62 3.37 -15.95
C VAL A 330 32.08 4.34 -17.02
N GLU A 331 33.25 4.09 -17.59
CA GLU A 331 33.80 4.88 -18.68
C GLU A 331 34.24 3.93 -19.79
N ASN A 332 34.01 4.32 -21.04
CA ASN A 332 34.52 3.64 -22.22
C ASN A 332 35.05 4.66 -23.22
N GLU A 333 36.03 4.26 -24.01
CA GLU A 333 36.68 5.12 -25.01
C GLU A 333 37.02 4.33 -26.28
N ASP A 334 36.52 4.80 -27.42
CA ASP A 334 36.79 4.17 -28.72
C ASP A 334 36.74 5.19 -29.88
N TRP A 335 37.02 4.71 -31.09
CA TRP A 335 36.83 5.43 -32.34
C TRP A 335 35.42 5.19 -32.85
N GLY A 336 34.65 6.26 -32.99
CA GLY A 336 33.23 6.16 -33.37
C GLY A 336 32.29 6.20 -32.16
N LEU A 337 31.17 6.89 -32.33
CA LEU A 337 30.24 7.17 -31.24
C LEU A 337 29.50 5.91 -30.78
N MET A 338 29.01 5.12 -31.74
CA MET A 338 28.17 3.94 -31.45
C MET A 338 28.98 2.79 -30.86
N GLU A 339 30.20 2.55 -31.36
CA GLU A 339 31.14 1.57 -30.81
C GLU A 339 31.48 1.91 -29.36
N THR A 340 31.72 3.19 -29.08
CA THR A 340 32.00 3.64 -27.71
C THR A 340 30.78 3.44 -26.79
N PHE A 341 29.55 3.68 -27.27
CA PHE A 341 28.33 3.43 -26.51
C PHE A 341 28.07 1.95 -26.26
N ASP A 342 28.26 1.08 -27.24
CA ASP A 342 28.05 -0.36 -27.07
C ASP A 342 29.02 -0.94 -26.02
N GLY A 343 30.30 -0.55 -26.06
CA GLY A 343 31.26 -0.94 -25.02
C GLY A 343 30.93 -0.35 -23.64
N LEU A 344 30.37 0.86 -23.59
CA LEU A 344 29.88 1.47 -22.34
C LEU A 344 28.72 0.66 -21.73
N ILE A 345 27.75 0.25 -22.55
CA ILE A 345 26.58 -0.53 -22.14
C ILE A 345 27.02 -1.89 -21.59
N ASP A 346 27.96 -2.57 -22.25
CA ASP A 346 28.51 -3.83 -21.78
C ASP A 346 29.22 -3.67 -20.43
N ALA A 347 30.05 -2.64 -20.30
CA ALA A 347 30.75 -2.34 -19.05
C ALA A 347 29.76 -1.97 -17.92
N LEU A 348 28.66 -1.27 -18.24
CA LEU A 348 27.58 -0.95 -17.31
C LEU A 348 26.83 -2.21 -16.85
N ASP A 349 26.45 -3.11 -17.75
CA ASP A 349 25.78 -4.38 -17.43
C ASP A 349 26.67 -5.24 -16.51
N VAL A 350 27.95 -5.38 -16.85
CA VAL A 350 28.92 -6.14 -16.04
C VAL A 350 29.06 -5.54 -14.64
N THR A 351 29.16 -4.21 -14.53
CA THR A 351 29.31 -3.51 -13.25
C THR A 351 28.08 -3.69 -12.36
N LEU A 352 26.88 -3.48 -12.92
CA LEU A 352 25.62 -3.63 -12.19
C LEU A 352 25.39 -5.08 -11.72
N ARG A 353 25.75 -6.08 -12.53
CA ARG A 353 25.65 -7.50 -12.13
C ARG A 353 26.67 -7.92 -11.06
N ARG A 354 27.87 -7.33 -11.07
CA ARG A 354 28.93 -7.65 -10.09
C ARG A 354 28.68 -7.06 -8.71
N ALA A 355 27.88 -6.00 -8.61
CA ALA A 355 27.49 -5.36 -7.35
C ALA A 355 26.47 -6.19 -6.51
N LYS A 356 26.65 -7.52 -6.46
CA LYS A 356 25.90 -8.42 -5.58
C LYS A 356 26.00 -7.89 -4.14
N LYS A 357 24.83 -7.78 -3.49
CA LYS A 357 24.64 -7.53 -2.05
C LYS A 357 25.85 -8.02 -1.25
N GLU A 358 26.57 -7.10 -0.60
CA GLU A 358 27.14 -7.48 0.69
C GLU A 358 25.97 -8.05 1.50
N PRO A 359 26.07 -9.28 2.03
CA PRO A 359 25.08 -9.70 3.00
C PRO A 359 25.17 -8.65 4.11
N GLN A 360 24.06 -7.96 4.37
CA GLN A 360 23.91 -7.19 5.60
C GLN A 360 24.42 -8.11 6.70
N LYS A 361 25.57 -7.76 7.31
CA LYS A 361 26.04 -8.45 8.50
C LYS A 361 24.87 -8.32 9.46
N GLY A 362 24.11 -9.42 9.61
CA GLY A 362 23.02 -9.50 10.55
C GLY A 362 23.55 -8.94 11.85
N ALA A 363 22.81 -7.99 12.43
CA ALA A 363 23.15 -7.34 13.68
C ALA A 363 23.90 -8.34 14.55
N ARG A 364 25.17 -8.05 14.88
CA ARG A 364 25.97 -8.88 15.79
C ARG A 364 25.02 -9.21 16.94
N ARG A 365 24.59 -10.47 17.03
CA ARG A 365 23.84 -10.95 18.19
C ARG A 365 24.69 -10.55 19.36
N GLY A 366 24.25 -9.53 20.10
CA GLY A 366 24.90 -9.11 21.31
C GLY A 366 25.12 -10.37 22.12
N ARG A 367 26.35 -10.56 22.61
CA ARG A 367 26.65 -11.61 23.59
C ARG A 367 25.51 -11.60 24.59
N ARG A 368 24.76 -12.71 24.69
CA ARG A 368 23.82 -12.92 25.78
C ARG A 368 24.60 -12.66 27.06
N ILE A 369 24.28 -11.58 27.75
CA ILE A 369 24.73 -11.38 29.12
C ILE A 369 24.06 -12.52 29.90
N PRO A 370 24.83 -13.42 30.54
CA PRO A 370 24.26 -14.46 31.39
C PRO A 370 23.42 -13.80 32.47
N ASN A 371 22.18 -14.25 32.64
CA ASN A 371 21.31 -13.78 33.71
C ASN A 371 21.92 -14.21 35.07
N PRO A 372 22.33 -13.28 35.95
CA PRO A 372 23.00 -13.60 37.21
C PRO A 372 22.11 -14.35 38.23
N HIS A 373 20.81 -14.47 37.95
CA HIS A 373 19.82 -15.02 38.88
C HIS A 373 19.34 -16.44 38.56
N LEU A 374 19.92 -17.09 37.54
CA LEU A 374 19.72 -18.53 37.34
C LEU A 374 20.85 -19.28 38.04
N LYS A 375 20.60 -19.75 39.27
CA LYS A 375 21.41 -20.80 39.88
C LYS A 375 21.01 -22.16 39.27
N PRO A 376 21.98 -23.08 39.10
CA PRO A 376 21.80 -24.34 38.36
C PRO A 376 20.78 -25.28 38.97
#